data_AF-A0A6I4YVD8-F1
#
_entry.id   AF-A0A6I4YVD8-F1
#
_cell.length_a   1.000
_cell.length_b   1.000
_cell.length_c   1.000
_cell.angle_alpha   90.00
_cell.angle_beta   90.00
_cell.angle_gamma   90.00
#
_symmetry.space_group_name_H-M   'P 1'
#
loop_
_entity.id
_entity.type
_entity.pdbx_description
1 polymer ?
#
loop_
_entity_poly.entity_id
_entity_poly.type
_entity_poly.pdbx_seq_one_letter_code
_entity_poly.pdbx_strand_id
1 'polypeptide(L)'
;MPRRLPREVHIFPEDFPQGLERLKEASGLTWTELARRLGTNSLTLRRWRSGVRPNALHLLALQDLAASLDLAHLLPVVRGCHAGQ
;
A
#
# COMPACT_ATOMS: atom_id res chain seq x y z
N MET A 1 26.83 -26.66 10.49
CA MET A 1 26.48 -25.69 9.42
C MET A 1 25.08 -25.16 9.72
N PRO A 2 24.89 -23.89 10.14
CA PRO A 2 23.56 -23.39 10.42
C PRO A 2 22.80 -23.16 9.10
N ARG A 3 21.60 -23.76 8.99
CA ARG A 3 20.68 -23.56 7.87
C ARG A 3 20.32 -22.07 7.81
N ARG A 4 20.71 -21.35 6.75
CA ARG A 4 20.15 -20.04 6.44
C ARG A 4 18.65 -20.24 6.21
N LEU A 5 17.83 -19.85 7.17
CA LEU A 5 16.41 -19.64 6.93
C LEU A 5 16.30 -18.64 5.77
N PRO A 6 15.45 -18.90 4.75
CA PRO A 6 15.17 -17.89 3.75
C PRO A 6 14.66 -16.66 4.49
N ARG A 7 15.29 -15.49 4.26
CA ARG A 7 14.75 -14.21 4.74
C ARG A 7 13.29 -14.20 4.33
N GLU A 8 12.39 -14.11 5.31
CA GLU A 8 10.97 -13.93 5.08
C GLU A 8 10.81 -12.84 4.01
N VAL A 9 10.57 -13.27 2.78
CA VAL A 9 10.14 -12.39 1.72
C VAL A 9 8.71 -12.11 2.11
N HIS A 10 8.50 -11.07 2.93
CA HIS A 10 7.16 -10.52 3.09
C HIS A 10 6.81 -10.01 1.70
N ILE A 11 6.14 -10.85 0.92
CA ILE A 11 5.76 -10.62 -0.46
C ILE A 11 4.90 -9.36 -0.43
N PHE A 12 5.42 -8.26 -0.94
CA PHE A 12 4.53 -7.14 -1.25
C PHE A 12 3.62 -7.65 -2.35
N PRO A 13 2.30 -7.50 -2.22
CA PRO A 13 1.42 -7.87 -3.31
C PRO A 13 1.87 -7.09 -4.54
N GLU A 14 2.25 -7.82 -5.59
CA GLU A 14 2.55 -7.27 -6.90
C GLU A 14 1.35 -6.50 -7.47
N ASP A 15 0.15 -6.79 -6.94
CA ASP A 15 -1.10 -6.08 -7.19
C ASP A 15 -1.25 -4.75 -6.44
N PHE A 16 -0.29 -4.32 -5.61
CA PHE A 16 -0.36 -3.03 -4.90
C PHE A 16 -0.56 -1.83 -5.84
N PRO A 17 0.15 -1.70 -6.98
CA PRO A 17 -0.10 -0.64 -7.96
C PRO A 17 -1.55 -0.62 -8.45
N GLN A 18 -2.13 -1.79 -8.68
CA GLN A 18 -3.48 -1.96 -9.19
C GLN A 18 -4.52 -1.63 -8.09
N GLY A 19 -4.25 -2.01 -6.83
CA GLY A 19 -5.05 -1.57 -5.69
C GLY A 19 -5.05 -0.05 -5.52
N LEU A 20 -3.91 0.60 -5.78
CA LEU A 20 -3.79 2.06 -5.76
C LEU A 20 -4.61 2.71 -6.88
N GLU A 21 -4.61 2.12 -8.07
CA GLU A 21 -5.44 2.58 -9.20
C GLU A 21 -6.93 2.43 -8.88
N ARG A 22 -7.36 1.28 -8.36
CA ARG A 22 -8.75 1.06 -7.94
C ARG A 22 -9.17 2.03 -6.85
N LEU A 23 -8.33 2.27 -5.85
CA LEU A 23 -8.58 3.26 -4.82
C LEU A 23 -8.80 4.65 -5.44
N LYS A 24 -7.92 5.06 -6.36
CA LYS A 24 -8.00 6.34 -7.06
C LYS A 24 -9.29 6.47 -7.89
N GLU A 25 -9.66 5.41 -8.60
CA GLU A 25 -10.86 5.35 -9.44
C GLU A 25 -12.13 5.39 -8.60
N ALA A 26 -12.22 4.56 -7.57
CA ALA A 26 -13.37 4.50 -6.67
C ALA A 26 -13.51 5.76 -5.82
N SER A 27 -12.41 6.40 -5.44
CA SER A 27 -12.43 7.67 -4.69
C SER A 27 -12.71 8.89 -5.57
N GLY A 28 -12.65 8.75 -6.91
CA GLY A 28 -12.73 9.89 -7.84
C GLY A 28 -11.60 10.92 -7.69
N LEU A 29 -10.50 10.56 -7.02
CA LEU A 29 -9.41 11.51 -6.74
C LEU A 29 -8.41 11.57 -7.90
N THR A 30 -7.69 12.68 -8.02
CA THR A 30 -6.51 12.73 -8.89
C THR A 30 -5.29 12.21 -8.14
N TRP A 31 -4.24 11.81 -8.86
CA TRP A 31 -3.00 11.38 -8.22
C TRP A 31 -2.38 12.47 -7.34
N THR A 32 -2.47 13.73 -7.76
CA THR A 32 -1.99 14.88 -6.99
C THR A 32 -2.80 15.07 -5.71
N GLU A 33 -4.12 14.90 -5.78
CA GLU A 33 -5.00 15.00 -4.61
C GLU A 33 -4.77 13.85 -3.63
N LEU A 34 -4.60 12.63 -4.14
CA LEU A 34 -4.24 11.47 -3.35
C LEU A 34 -2.89 11.70 -2.64
N ALA A 35 -1.90 12.23 -3.35
CA ALA A 35 -0.60 12.57 -2.77
C ALA A 35 -0.73 13.58 -1.63
N ARG A 36 -1.51 14.64 -1.88
CA ARG A 36 -1.78 15.70 -0.90
C ARG A 36 -2.45 15.15 0.36
N ARG A 37 -3.47 14.31 0.20
CA ARG A 37 -4.17 13.67 1.34
C ARG A 37 -3.29 12.71 2.12
N LEU A 38 -2.38 12.02 1.43
CA LEU A 38 -1.40 11.12 2.06
C LEU A 38 -0.19 11.86 2.63
N GLY A 39 -0.10 13.18 2.48
CA GLY A 39 1.07 13.96 2.87
C GLY A 39 2.35 13.60 2.11
N THR A 40 2.21 13.03 0.90
CA THR A 40 3.32 12.58 0.06
C THR A 40 3.38 13.36 -1.25
N ASN A 41 4.39 13.08 -2.08
CA ASN A 41 4.57 13.70 -3.38
C ASN A 41 4.12 12.76 -4.51
N SER A 42 3.63 13.31 -5.62
CA SER A 42 3.31 12.61 -6.86
C SER A 42 4.48 11.73 -7.37
N LEU A 43 5.73 12.15 -7.14
CA LEU A 43 6.91 11.33 -7.45
C LEU A 43 6.95 10.03 -6.61
N THR A 44 6.59 10.12 -5.33
CA THR A 44 6.50 8.97 -4.44
C THR A 44 5.42 8.00 -4.89
N LEU A 45 4.24 8.49 -5.27
CA LEU A 45 3.18 7.66 -5.85
C LEU A 45 3.63 6.99 -7.16
N ARG A 46 4.35 7.71 -8.02
CA ARG A 46 4.91 7.14 -9.25
C ARG A 46 5.84 5.98 -8.95
N ARG A 47 6.71 6.11 -7.93
CA ARG A 47 7.59 5.02 -7.48
C ARG A 47 6.77 3.81 -6.99
N TRP A 48 5.71 4.04 -6.22
CA TRP A 48 4.84 2.96 -5.76
C TRP A 48 4.15 2.22 -6.90
N ARG A 49 3.70 2.95 -7.92
CA ARG A 49 3.13 2.36 -9.13
C ARG A 49 4.14 1.55 -9.94
N SER A 50 5.42 1.89 -9.85
CA SER A 50 6.51 1.10 -10.43
C SER A 50 6.96 -0.08 -9.55
N GLY A 51 6.29 -0.35 -8.43
CA GLY A 51 6.59 -1.48 -7.55
C GLY A 51 7.52 -1.15 -6.37
N VAL A 52 7.87 0.12 -6.15
CA VAL A 52 8.63 0.51 -4.95
C VAL A 52 7.74 0.47 -3.73
N ARG A 53 8.21 -0.16 -2.65
CA ARG A 53 7.44 -0.24 -1.40
C ARG A 53 7.29 1.12 -0.71
N PRO A 54 6.08 1.48 -0.22
CA PRO A 54 5.91 2.54 0.75
C PRO A 54 6.50 2.15 2.11
N ASN A 55 6.99 3.13 2.86
CA ASN A 55 7.28 2.94 4.29
C ASN A 55 5.99 2.71 5.10
N ALA A 56 6.15 2.15 6.31
CA ALA A 56 5.03 1.84 7.22
C ALA A 56 4.09 3.04 7.47
N LEU A 57 4.64 4.26 7.63
CA LEU A 57 3.84 5.47 7.84
C LEU A 57 2.92 5.79 6.65
N HIS A 58 3.39 5.56 5.42
CA HIS A 58 2.59 5.75 4.22
C HIS A 58 1.53 4.66 4.06
N LEU A 59 1.82 3.42 4.47
CA LEU A 59 0.83 2.34 4.48
C LEU A 59 -0.29 2.62 5.48
N LEU A 60 0.03 3.15 6.65
CA LEU A 60 -0.94 3.62 7.63
C LEU A 60 -1.81 4.76 7.07
N ALA A 61 -1.20 5.78 6.46
CA ALA A 61 -1.95 6.86 5.82
C ALA A 61 -2.86 6.37 4.68
N LEU A 62 -2.41 5.39 3.90
CA LEU A 62 -3.22 4.76 2.86
C LEU A 62 -4.40 3.98 3.44
N GLN A 63 -4.18 3.23 4.51
CA GLN A 63 -5.25 2.50 5.19
C GLN A 63 -6.26 3.45 5.83
N ASP A 64 -5.80 4.50 6.48
CA ASP A 64 -6.66 5.53 7.10
C ASP A 64 -7.51 6.26 6.04
N LEU A 65 -6.89 6.67 4.93
CA LEU A 65 -7.60 7.30 3.83
C LEU A 65 -8.60 6.35 3.17
N ALA A 66 -8.21 5.10 2.94
CA ALA A 66 -9.10 4.11 2.35
C ALA A 66 -10.25 3.76 3.30
N ALA A 67 -10.01 3.65 4.60
CA ALA A 67 -11.05 3.42 5.60
C ALA A 67 -12.03 4.59 5.68
N SER A 68 -11.53 5.84 5.63
CA SER A 68 -12.37 7.04 5.61
C SER A 68 -13.28 7.14 4.37
N LEU A 69 -12.92 6.46 3.28
CA LEU A 69 -13.70 6.39 2.05
C LEU A 69 -14.53 5.09 1.93
N ASP A 70 -14.48 4.21 2.92
CA ASP A 70 -15.04 2.85 2.89
C ASP A 70 -14.43 1.94 1.78
N LEU A 71 -13.24 2.29 1.28
CA LEU A 71 -12.52 1.62 0.19
C LEU A 71 -11.36 0.75 0.67
N ALA A 72 -11.25 0.49 1.97
CA ALA A 72 -10.15 -0.30 2.55
C ALA A 72 -10.04 -1.72 1.95
N HIS A 73 -11.14 -2.26 1.44
CA HIS A 73 -11.21 -3.56 0.77
C HIS A 73 -10.54 -3.59 -0.62
N LEU A 74 -10.27 -2.42 -1.24
CA LEU A 74 -9.64 -2.32 -2.56
C LEU A 74 -8.12 -2.34 -2.52
N LEU A 75 -7.52 -1.93 -1.40
CA LEU A 75 -6.10 -2.10 -1.20
C LEU A 75 -5.83 -3.56 -0.84
N PRO A 76 -4.81 -4.20 -1.43
CA PRO A 76 -4.39 -5.51 -0.96
C PRO A 76 -3.88 -5.29 0.47
N VAL A 77 -4.75 -5.61 1.43
CA VAL A 77 -4.44 -5.51 2.84
C VAL A 77 -3.15 -6.30 3.00
N VAL A 78 -2.10 -5.61 3.45
CA VAL A 78 -0.94 -6.28 4.01
C VAL A 78 -1.55 -6.99 5.21
N ARG A 79 -2.03 -8.22 5.02
CA ARG A 79 -2.56 -9.03 6.11
C ARG A 79 -1.36 -9.17 7.02
N GLY A 80 -1.34 -8.34 8.06
CA GLY A 80 -0.40 -8.49 9.14
C GLY A 80 -0.47 -9.94 9.51
N CYS A 81 0.68 -10.61 9.44
CA CYS A 81 0.81 -11.97 9.93
C CYS A 81 0.19 -11.99 11.32
N HIS A 82 -1.04 -12.48 11.41
CA HIS A 82 -1.58 -12.98 12.65
C HIS A 82 -0.74 -14.22 12.91
N ALA A 83 0.39 -14.03 13.59
CA ALA A 83 1.16 -15.13 14.13
C ALA A 83 0.16 -15.99 14.91
N GLY A 84 -0.03 -17.21 14.41
CA GLY A 84 -0.97 -18.17 14.97
C GLY A 84 -0.65 -18.43 16.43
N GLN A 85 -1.73 -18.64 17.18
CA GLN A 85 -1.79 -19.01 18.58
C GLN A 85 -1.04 -20.31 18.88
#